data_AF-F0GYH7-F1
#
_entry.id   AF-F0GYH7-F1
#
_cell.length_a   1.000
_cell.length_b   1.000
_cell.length_c   1.000
_cell.angle_alpha   90.00
_cell.angle_beta   90.00
_cell.angle_gamma   90.00
#
_symmetry.space_group_name_H-M   'P 1'
#
loop_
_entity.id
_entity.type
_entity.pdbx_description
1 polymer ?
#
loop_
_entity_poly.entity_id
_entity_poly.type
_entity_poly.pdbx_seq_one_letter_code
_entity_poly.pdbx_strand_id
1 'polypeptide(L)'
;MYKVKRAIIMAAGFGNRMKPVTLNTPKPLIKVNGKRMIDTIIDGLHKNGIDEIYLVVGYLSEKFQELLEKYPKLNFIKNPYYDTCNNISSLYVARNFISNAIILDGDQIIYNDEILNPNFEKSGYNSVWTSSYTDEWLQNVKDGKVISCSKTGGKNGWQLYSVSRWNEKRWRKIEAFYRSRI
;
A
#
# COMPACT_ATOMS: atom_id res chain seq x y z
N MET A 1 -2.52 22.55 -2.28
CA MET A 1 -2.82 21.15 -2.63
C MET A 1 -1.50 20.42 -2.85
N TYR A 2 -1.30 19.24 -2.26
CA TYR A 2 -0.12 18.41 -2.48
C TYR A 2 -0.32 17.50 -3.69
N LYS A 3 0.79 17.07 -4.30
CA LYS A 3 0.79 16.10 -5.39
C LYS A 3 1.73 14.95 -5.06
N VAL A 4 1.26 13.72 -5.25
CA VAL A 4 2.05 12.50 -5.13
C VAL A 4 3.17 12.54 -6.17
N LYS A 5 4.40 12.26 -5.74
CA LYS A 5 5.58 12.15 -6.59
C LYS A 5 5.96 10.70 -6.87
N ARG A 6 5.60 9.79 -5.96
CA ARG A 6 6.01 8.39 -5.97
C ARG A 6 5.00 7.46 -5.33
N ALA A 7 5.06 6.18 -5.70
CA ALA A 7 4.28 5.13 -5.08
C ALA A 7 5.16 4.15 -4.32
N ILE A 8 4.64 3.63 -3.21
CA ILE A 8 5.22 2.52 -2.46
C ILE A 8 4.18 1.40 -2.44
N ILE A 9 4.51 0.29 -3.09
CA ILE A 9 3.67 -0.91 -3.15
C ILE A 9 4.23 -1.93 -2.16
N MET A 10 3.42 -2.35 -1.19
CA MET A 10 3.82 -3.34 -0.19
C MET A 10 3.53 -4.77 -0.67
N ALA A 11 4.58 -5.54 -0.96
CA ALA A 11 4.48 -6.86 -1.59
C ALA A 11 5.35 -7.94 -0.92
N ALA A 12 5.84 -7.70 0.30
CA ALA A 12 6.82 -8.57 0.95
C ALA A 12 6.23 -9.82 1.64
N GLY A 13 4.92 -9.85 1.90
CA GLY A 13 4.28 -10.87 2.72
C GLY A 13 4.05 -12.22 2.04
N PHE A 14 3.89 -13.27 2.85
CA PHE A 14 3.69 -14.65 2.37
C PHE A 14 2.36 -14.92 1.67
N GLY A 15 1.30 -14.15 1.95
CA GLY A 15 -0.04 -14.45 1.42
C GLY A 15 -0.61 -15.80 1.89
N ASN A 16 -0.29 -16.23 3.12
CA ASN A 16 -0.62 -17.56 3.66
C ASN A 16 -2.11 -17.95 3.55
N ARG A 17 -3.02 -16.99 3.64
CA ARG A 17 -4.48 -17.23 3.55
C ARG A 17 -4.95 -17.72 2.19
N MET A 18 -4.13 -17.60 1.15
CA MET A 18 -4.42 -18.01 -0.23
C MET A 18 -3.64 -19.25 -0.67
N LYS A 19 -3.05 -19.99 0.26
CA LYS A 19 -2.46 -21.29 -0.08
C LYS A 19 -3.55 -22.23 -0.62
N PRO A 20 -3.24 -23.07 -1.63
CA PRO A 20 -1.91 -23.33 -2.19
C PRO A 20 -1.44 -22.36 -3.28
N VAL A 21 -2.29 -21.45 -3.75
CA VAL A 21 -1.99 -20.55 -4.89
C VAL A 21 -0.73 -19.72 -4.63
N THR A 22 -0.50 -19.32 -3.38
CA THR A 22 0.66 -18.51 -2.97
C THR A 22 1.93 -19.29 -2.64
N LEU A 23 1.97 -20.62 -2.81
CA LEU A 23 3.17 -21.42 -2.46
C LEU A 23 4.36 -21.13 -3.37
N ASN A 24 4.11 -20.89 -4.66
CA ASN A 24 5.14 -20.68 -5.68
C ASN A 24 4.99 -19.34 -6.41
N THR A 25 3.95 -18.58 -6.07
CA THR A 25 3.60 -17.30 -6.71
C THR A 25 3.27 -16.27 -5.63
N PRO A 26 4.03 -15.17 -5.50
CA PRO A 26 3.65 -14.06 -4.63
C PRO A 26 2.20 -13.62 -4.90
N LYS A 27 1.42 -13.32 -3.86
CA LYS A 27 0.01 -12.87 -4.01
C LYS A 27 -0.16 -11.75 -5.05
N PRO A 28 0.69 -10.71 -5.09
CA PRO A 28 0.59 -9.64 -6.10
C PRO A 28 0.73 -10.11 -7.56
N LEU A 29 1.41 -11.23 -7.81
CA LEU A 29 1.61 -11.81 -9.15
C LEU A 29 0.47 -12.76 -9.56
N ILE A 30 -0.48 -13.05 -8.67
CA ILE A 30 -1.64 -13.86 -9.01
C ILE A 30 -2.51 -13.13 -10.04
N LYS A 31 -2.94 -13.85 -11.07
CA LYS A 31 -3.86 -13.34 -12.10
C LYS A 31 -5.31 -13.47 -11.65
N VAL A 32 -6.07 -12.40 -11.81
CA VAL A 32 -7.53 -12.37 -11.68
C VAL A 32 -8.10 -11.90 -13.00
N ASN A 33 -8.99 -12.69 -13.60
CA ASN A 33 -9.51 -12.47 -14.96
C ASN A 33 -8.40 -12.21 -15.99
N GLY A 34 -7.32 -12.99 -15.92
CA GLY A 34 -6.18 -12.94 -16.86
C GLY A 34 -5.12 -11.87 -16.57
N LYS A 35 -5.35 -10.93 -15.64
CA LYS A 35 -4.41 -9.84 -15.31
C LYS A 35 -3.84 -9.98 -13.90
N ARG A 36 -2.52 -9.80 -13.71
CA ARG A 36 -1.90 -9.86 -12.37
C ARG A 36 -2.42 -8.69 -11.53
N MET A 37 -2.67 -8.90 -10.23
CA MET A 37 -3.13 -7.83 -9.32
C MET A 37 -2.20 -6.61 -9.40
N ILE A 38 -0.88 -6.85 -9.33
CA ILE A 38 0.12 -5.79 -9.39
C ILE A 38 0.14 -5.02 -10.71
N ASP A 39 -0.23 -5.65 -11.83
CA ASP A 39 -0.32 -4.94 -13.11
C ASP A 39 -1.44 -3.89 -13.07
N THR A 40 -2.56 -4.19 -12.40
CA THR A 40 -3.65 -3.22 -12.26
C THR A 40 -3.22 -1.99 -11.49
N ILE A 41 -2.37 -2.19 -10.48
CA ILE A 41 -1.81 -1.13 -9.66
C ILE A 41 -0.81 -0.29 -10.47
N ILE A 42 0.21 -0.91 -11.07
CA ILE A 42 1.27 -0.20 -11.78
C ILE A 42 0.70 0.54 -12.99
N ASP A 43 -0.15 -0.11 -13.80
CA ASP A 43 -0.80 0.54 -14.94
C ASP A 43 -1.66 1.73 -14.48
N GLY A 44 -2.39 1.59 -13.36
CA GLY A 44 -3.22 2.66 -12.78
C GLY A 44 -2.39 3.84 -12.28
N LEU A 45 -1.23 3.58 -11.67
CA LEU A 45 -0.30 4.62 -11.23
C LEU A 45 0.28 5.40 -12.43
N HIS A 46 0.73 4.70 -13.48
CA HIS A 46 1.25 5.34 -14.69
C HIS A 46 0.19 6.20 -15.39
N LYS A 47 -1.07 5.73 -15.49
CA LYS A 47 -2.18 6.54 -16.02
C LYS A 47 -2.41 7.83 -15.25
N ASN A 48 -2.10 7.83 -13.95
CA ASN A 48 -2.19 9.00 -13.08
C ASN A 48 -0.89 9.84 -13.07
N GLY A 49 0.09 9.53 -13.93
CA GLY A 49 1.36 10.24 -14.04
C GLY A 49 2.30 9.99 -12.84
N ILE A 50 2.20 8.84 -12.19
CA ILE A 50 3.06 8.42 -11.07
C ILE A 50 4.01 7.33 -11.57
N ASP A 51 5.19 7.73 -12.07
CA ASP A 51 6.19 6.83 -12.66
C ASP A 51 7.27 6.36 -11.68
N GLU A 52 7.52 7.11 -10.60
CA GLU A 52 8.47 6.72 -9.56
C GLU A 52 7.80 5.70 -8.63
N ILE A 53 8.04 4.40 -8.88
CA ILE A 53 7.40 3.31 -8.13
C ILE A 53 8.46 2.50 -7.39
N TYR A 54 8.25 2.34 -6.08
CA TYR A 54 9.02 1.46 -5.20
C TYR A 54 8.17 0.26 -4.81
N LEU A 55 8.61 -0.93 -5.20
CA LEU A 55 8.00 -2.20 -4.80
C LEU A 55 8.80 -2.81 -3.65
N VAL A 56 8.18 -2.91 -2.48
CA VAL A 56 8.79 -3.54 -1.31
C VAL A 56 8.55 -5.04 -1.37
N VAL A 57 9.62 -5.81 -1.58
CA VAL A 57 9.59 -7.27 -1.78
C VAL A 57 10.26 -8.02 -0.63
N GLY A 58 9.88 -9.29 -0.46
CA GLY A 58 10.37 -10.17 0.61
C GLY A 58 10.25 -11.62 0.16
N TYR A 59 9.19 -12.31 0.59
CA TYR A 59 8.90 -13.67 0.15
C TYR A 59 8.89 -13.79 -1.39
N LEU A 60 9.65 -14.76 -1.92
CA LEU A 60 9.79 -15.02 -3.37
C LEU A 60 10.16 -13.77 -4.18
N SER A 61 11.03 -12.90 -3.63
CA SER A 61 11.40 -11.61 -4.25
C SER A 61 11.93 -11.75 -5.68
N GLU A 62 12.57 -12.86 -6.03
CA GLU A 62 13.09 -13.17 -7.35
C GLU A 62 12.00 -13.28 -8.42
N LYS A 63 10.79 -13.69 -8.05
CA LYS A 63 9.67 -13.79 -8.99
C LYS A 63 9.23 -12.43 -9.52
N PHE A 64 9.45 -11.36 -8.76
CA PHE A 64 9.10 -10.00 -9.21
C PHE A 64 10.02 -9.45 -10.29
N GLN A 65 11.15 -10.10 -10.59
CA GLN A 65 12.06 -9.66 -11.66
C GLN A 65 11.37 -9.67 -13.04
N GLU A 66 10.41 -10.57 -13.26
CA GLU A 66 9.61 -10.62 -14.51
C GLU A 66 8.85 -9.31 -14.77
N LEU A 67 8.59 -8.51 -13.73
CA LEU A 67 7.92 -7.22 -13.89
C LEU A 67 8.79 -6.21 -14.62
N LEU A 68 10.12 -6.33 -14.57
CA LEU A 68 11.04 -5.38 -15.20
C LEU A 68 10.97 -5.41 -16.73
N GLU A 69 10.52 -6.53 -17.32
CA GLU A 69 10.28 -6.62 -18.77
C GLU A 69 9.22 -5.62 -19.24
N LYS A 70 8.15 -5.46 -18.44
CA LYS A 70 7.06 -4.53 -18.73
C LYS A 70 7.27 -3.15 -18.09
N TYR A 71 7.91 -3.09 -16.92
CA TYR A 71 8.10 -1.88 -16.13
C TYR A 71 9.58 -1.68 -15.77
N PRO A 72 10.44 -1.30 -16.74
CA PRO A 72 11.89 -1.25 -16.54
C PRO A 72 12.37 -0.21 -15.51
N LYS A 73 11.51 0.75 -15.12
CA LYS A 73 11.81 1.79 -14.14
C LYS A 73 11.40 1.43 -12.71
N LEU A 74 10.88 0.22 -12.48
CA LEU A 74 10.43 -0.21 -11.16
C LEU A 74 11.63 -0.38 -10.21
N ASN A 75 11.54 0.20 -9.01
CA ASN A 75 12.60 0.10 -8.01
C ASN A 75 12.22 -0.95 -6.96
N PHE A 76 13.11 -1.90 -6.67
CA PHE A 76 12.88 -2.88 -5.62
C PHE A 76 13.51 -2.47 -4.30
N ILE A 77 12.74 -2.60 -3.21
CA ILE A 77 13.24 -2.48 -1.84
C ILE A 77 13.09 -3.85 -1.19
N LYS A 78 14.20 -4.50 -0.85
CA LYS A 78 14.16 -5.77 -0.12
C LYS A 78 13.86 -5.50 1.36
N ASN A 79 12.81 -6.12 1.88
CA ASN A 79 12.52 -6.15 3.31
C ASN A 79 13.10 -7.44 3.91
N PRO A 80 14.21 -7.40 4.67
CA PRO A 80 14.79 -8.60 5.30
C PRO A 80 13.99 -9.10 6.50
N TYR A 81 12.99 -8.34 6.96
CA TYR A 81 12.18 -8.66 8.14
C TYR A 81 10.78 -9.18 7.77
N TYR A 82 10.58 -9.60 6.52
CA TYR A 82 9.26 -9.99 6.00
C TYR A 82 8.66 -11.22 6.72
N ASP A 83 9.50 -12.03 7.36
CA ASP A 83 9.15 -13.26 8.05
C ASP A 83 9.10 -13.16 9.58
N THR A 84 9.76 -12.15 10.13
CA THR A 84 9.89 -11.91 11.58
C THR A 84 8.99 -10.78 12.08
N CYS A 85 8.61 -9.86 11.20
CA CYS A 85 7.80 -8.69 11.53
C CYS A 85 6.51 -8.63 10.69
N ASN A 86 5.53 -7.88 11.18
CA ASN A 86 4.35 -7.56 10.38
C ASN A 86 4.68 -6.52 9.27
N ASN A 87 3.67 -6.10 8.51
CA ASN A 87 3.81 -5.19 7.38
C ASN A 87 4.40 -3.80 7.72
N ILE A 88 4.46 -3.40 8.99
CA ILE A 88 5.11 -2.15 9.41
C ILE A 88 6.60 -2.14 9.06
N SER A 89 7.24 -3.32 9.01
CA SER A 89 8.64 -3.46 8.61
C SER A 89 8.86 -3.03 7.15
N SER A 90 7.88 -3.29 6.27
CA SER A 90 7.91 -2.86 4.87
C SER A 90 7.90 -1.33 4.76
N LEU A 91 7.09 -0.65 5.58
CA LEU A 91 7.11 0.81 5.67
C LEU A 91 8.43 1.33 6.24
N TYR A 92 8.97 0.64 7.25
CA TYR A 92 10.24 1.01 7.85
C TYR A 92 11.38 0.94 6.83
N VAL A 93 11.50 -0.11 6.02
CA VAL A 93 12.56 -0.17 5.00
C VAL A 93 12.36 0.85 3.88
N ALA A 94 11.11 1.23 3.58
CA ALA A 94 10.77 2.25 2.60
C ALA A 94 10.75 3.70 3.15
N ARG A 95 11.10 3.91 4.43
CA ARG A 95 10.93 5.18 5.17
C ARG A 95 11.51 6.42 4.47
N ASN A 96 12.61 6.26 3.74
CA ASN A 96 13.26 7.36 3.03
C ASN A 96 12.49 7.83 1.79
N PHE A 97 11.43 7.11 1.39
CA PHE A 97 10.66 7.35 0.17
C PHE A 97 9.21 7.75 0.44
N ILE A 98 8.76 7.90 1.69
CA ILE A 98 7.33 8.16 1.99
C ILE A 98 6.92 9.64 1.82
N SER A 99 7.88 10.56 1.74
CA SER A 99 7.59 11.98 1.49
C SER A 99 6.88 12.21 0.15
N ASN A 100 5.67 12.78 0.19
CA ASN A 100 4.80 13.01 -0.96
C ASN A 100 4.52 11.71 -1.75
N ALA A 101 4.24 10.62 -1.03
CA ALA A 101 3.99 9.31 -1.61
C ALA A 101 2.52 8.88 -1.50
N ILE A 102 2.11 8.02 -2.43
CA ILE A 102 0.97 7.11 -2.27
C ILE A 102 1.49 5.75 -1.80
N ILE A 103 0.81 5.12 -0.84
CA ILE A 103 1.16 3.81 -0.30
C ILE A 103 -0.05 2.91 -0.47
N LEU A 104 0.18 1.68 -0.91
CA LEU A 104 -0.85 0.67 -1.11
C LEU A 104 -0.30 -0.74 -1.01
N ASP A 105 -1.18 -1.69 -0.71
CA ASP A 105 -0.84 -3.11 -0.71
C ASP A 105 -0.81 -3.65 -2.14
N GLY A 106 0.16 -4.53 -2.44
CA GLY A 106 0.34 -5.10 -3.78
C GLY A 106 -0.72 -6.13 -4.18
N ASP A 107 -1.65 -6.45 -3.28
CA ASP A 107 -2.67 -7.47 -3.46
C ASP A 107 -4.07 -6.90 -3.76
N GLN A 108 -4.11 -5.64 -4.17
CA GLN A 108 -5.34 -4.96 -4.59
C GLN A 108 -5.57 -5.09 -6.09
N ILE A 109 -6.84 -5.01 -6.48
CA ILE A 109 -7.26 -4.92 -7.88
C ILE A 109 -7.86 -3.53 -8.09
N ILE A 110 -7.25 -2.76 -8.98
CA ILE A 110 -7.66 -1.39 -9.28
C ILE A 110 -8.48 -1.40 -10.59
N TYR A 111 -9.80 -1.25 -10.45
CA TYR A 111 -10.71 -1.13 -11.60
C TYR A 111 -10.93 0.32 -12.03
N ASN A 112 -11.08 1.22 -11.05
CA ASN A 112 -11.15 2.66 -11.29
C ASN A 112 -9.80 3.29 -10.93
N ASP A 113 -9.05 3.76 -11.92
CA ASP A 113 -7.74 4.38 -11.68
C ASP A 113 -7.82 5.77 -11.02
N GLU A 114 -8.99 6.43 -11.01
CA GLU A 114 -9.18 7.71 -10.31
C GLU A 114 -8.94 7.60 -8.79
N ILE A 115 -9.09 6.40 -8.21
CA ILE A 115 -8.80 6.20 -6.78
C ILE A 115 -7.31 6.44 -6.45
N LEU A 116 -6.45 6.39 -7.47
CA LEU A 116 -5.02 6.66 -7.41
C LEU A 116 -4.66 8.10 -7.80
N ASN A 117 -5.64 9.01 -7.87
CA ASN A 117 -5.42 10.43 -8.18
C ASN A 117 -4.24 11.00 -7.37
N PRO A 118 -3.28 11.68 -8.02
CA PRO A 118 -2.08 12.14 -7.34
C PRO A 118 -2.32 13.36 -6.45
N ASN A 119 -3.42 14.10 -6.62
CA ASN A 119 -3.69 15.32 -5.89
C ASN A 119 -4.37 15.03 -4.56
N PHE A 120 -3.92 15.67 -3.48
CA PHE A 120 -4.53 15.53 -2.16
C PHE A 120 -4.26 16.75 -1.27
N GLU A 121 -5.14 17.00 -0.31
CA GLU A 121 -5.01 18.15 0.60
C GLU A 121 -4.34 17.80 1.93
N LYS A 122 -4.68 16.63 2.48
CA LYS A 122 -4.22 16.16 3.78
C LYS A 122 -3.72 14.73 3.65
N SER A 123 -2.68 14.40 4.39
CA SER A 123 -2.25 13.00 4.51
C SER A 123 -3.35 12.18 5.19
N GLY A 124 -3.64 11.00 4.66
CA GLY A 124 -4.73 10.17 5.14
C GLY A 124 -4.95 8.93 4.27
N TYR A 125 -6.07 8.27 4.53
CA TYR A 125 -6.47 7.01 3.90
C TYR A 125 -7.67 7.21 2.99
N ASN A 126 -7.76 6.42 1.93
CA ASN A 126 -9.01 6.21 1.24
C ASN A 126 -9.89 5.31 2.12
N SER A 127 -11.14 5.72 2.31
CA SER A 127 -12.10 4.98 3.12
C SER A 127 -13.50 5.08 2.55
N VAL A 128 -14.29 4.04 2.79
CA VAL A 128 -15.70 4.01 2.43
C VAL A 128 -16.52 3.86 3.70
N TRP A 129 -17.58 4.64 3.83
CA TRP A 129 -18.49 4.49 4.96
C TRP A 129 -19.25 3.17 4.85
N THR A 130 -19.34 2.43 5.95
CA THR A 130 -20.19 1.23 6.04
C THR A 130 -21.12 1.31 7.24
N SER A 131 -22.41 1.09 6.99
CA SER A 131 -23.44 0.89 8.03
C SER A 131 -23.59 -0.57 8.46
N SER A 132 -23.12 -1.50 7.62
CA SER A 132 -23.19 -2.94 7.86
C SER A 132 -22.00 -3.40 8.70
N TYR A 133 -22.15 -4.55 9.36
CA TYR A 133 -21.04 -5.17 10.08
C TYR A 133 -19.95 -5.62 9.11
N THR A 134 -18.70 -5.40 9.49
CA THR A 134 -17.50 -5.85 8.77
C THR A 134 -16.44 -6.28 9.78
N ASP A 135 -15.59 -7.24 9.41
CA ASP A 135 -14.40 -7.61 10.19
C ASP A 135 -13.19 -6.71 9.87
N GLU A 136 -13.36 -5.77 8.94
CA GLU A 136 -12.31 -4.86 8.48
C GLU A 136 -12.02 -3.72 9.45
N TRP A 137 -10.89 -3.04 9.23
CA TRP A 137 -10.49 -1.92 10.08
C TRP A 137 -11.42 -0.72 9.88
N LEU A 138 -12.01 -0.22 10.97
CA LEU A 138 -12.91 0.93 10.96
C LEU A 138 -12.28 2.14 11.63
N GLN A 139 -12.23 3.24 10.90
CA GLN A 139 -11.75 4.53 11.40
C GLN A 139 -12.91 5.36 11.96
N ASN A 140 -12.68 5.95 13.14
CA ASN A 140 -13.51 7.01 13.66
C ASN A 140 -12.88 8.35 13.29
N VAL A 141 -13.69 9.22 12.70
CA VAL A 141 -13.26 10.51 12.17
C VAL A 141 -14.01 11.62 12.89
N LYS A 142 -13.28 12.63 13.36
CA LYS A 142 -13.83 13.88 13.91
C LYS A 142 -13.17 15.05 13.19
N ASP A 143 -13.97 15.96 12.63
CA ASP A 143 -13.50 17.15 11.90
C ASP A 143 -12.50 16.83 10.77
N GLY A 144 -12.75 15.72 10.05
CA GLY A 144 -11.88 15.24 8.98
C GLY A 144 -10.52 14.71 9.45
N LYS A 145 -10.37 14.37 10.74
CA LYS A 145 -9.17 13.75 11.32
C LYS A 145 -9.51 12.39 11.90
N VAL A 146 -8.68 11.40 11.60
CA VAL A 146 -8.76 10.07 12.23
C VAL A 146 -8.34 10.21 13.70
N ILE A 147 -9.24 9.82 14.62
CA ILE A 147 -8.99 9.87 16.07
C ILE A 147 -8.75 8.48 16.66
N SER A 148 -9.30 7.44 16.06
CA SER A 148 -9.07 6.04 16.44
C SER A 148 -9.33 5.11 15.25
N CYS A 149 -8.78 3.90 15.32
CA CYS A 149 -9.03 2.84 14.36
C CYS A 149 -9.30 1.54 15.11
N SER A 150 -10.49 0.97 14.95
CA SER A 150 -10.80 -0.40 15.36
C SER A 150 -10.11 -1.37 14.41
N LYS A 151 -9.52 -2.44 14.95
CA LYS A 151 -8.86 -3.51 14.18
C LYS A 151 -9.63 -4.83 14.18
N THR A 152 -10.74 -4.88 14.89
CA THR A 152 -11.53 -6.09 15.15
C THR A 152 -12.90 -6.03 14.46
N GLY A 153 -13.06 -5.15 13.47
CA GLY A 153 -14.36 -4.94 12.85
C GLY A 153 -15.31 -4.02 13.61
N GLY A 154 -16.54 -3.97 13.12
CA GLY A 154 -17.66 -3.22 13.67
C GLY A 154 -18.67 -2.81 12.59
N LYS A 155 -19.51 -1.82 12.92
CA LYS A 155 -20.48 -1.18 12.00
C LYS A 155 -20.48 0.33 12.21
N ASN A 156 -21.05 1.09 11.27
CA ASN A 156 -21.16 2.56 11.32
C ASN A 156 -19.81 3.26 11.43
N GLY A 157 -18.89 2.97 10.50
CA GLY A 157 -17.55 3.55 10.49
C GLY A 157 -16.96 3.68 9.10
N TRP A 158 -15.81 4.35 9.01
CA TRP A 158 -15.06 4.48 7.76
C TRP A 158 -14.13 3.29 7.59
N GLN A 159 -14.52 2.35 6.74
CA GLN A 159 -13.70 1.18 6.41
C GLN A 159 -12.43 1.61 5.69
N LEU A 160 -11.29 1.22 6.25
CA LEU A 160 -9.98 1.49 5.68
C LEU A 160 -9.73 0.59 4.48
N TYR A 161 -9.29 1.18 3.37
CA TYR A 161 -8.67 0.47 2.26
C TYR A 161 -7.18 0.81 2.22
N SER A 162 -6.37 -0.05 1.62
CA SER A 162 -4.91 0.03 1.71
C SER A 162 -4.29 1.31 1.11
N VAL A 163 -5.05 2.05 0.28
CA VAL A 163 -4.57 3.27 -0.38
C VAL A 163 -4.49 4.43 0.61
N SER A 164 -3.30 5.02 0.76
CA SER A 164 -3.06 6.20 1.59
C SER A 164 -2.09 7.17 0.94
N ARG A 165 -2.17 8.45 1.30
CA ARG A 165 -1.31 9.51 0.76
C ARG A 165 -0.63 10.26 1.89
N TRP A 166 0.63 10.63 1.70
CA TRP A 166 1.46 11.22 2.75
C TRP A 166 2.26 12.38 2.22
N ASN A 167 1.94 13.60 2.66
CA ASN A 167 2.80 14.76 2.42
C ASN A 167 4.06 14.71 3.30
N GLU A 168 5.09 15.42 2.85
CA GLU A 168 6.38 15.51 3.55
C GLU A 168 6.26 16.00 5.00
N LYS A 169 5.45 17.04 5.26
CA LYS A 169 5.31 17.62 6.61
C LYS A 169 4.78 16.61 7.62
N ARG A 170 3.78 15.81 7.23
CA ARG A 170 3.21 14.76 8.09
C ARG A 170 4.18 13.60 8.23
N TRP A 171 4.82 13.19 7.14
CA TRP A 171 5.79 12.10 7.17
C TRP A 171 6.94 12.40 8.12
N ARG A 172 7.57 13.59 8.06
CA ARG A 172 8.67 13.97 8.98
C ARG A 172 8.31 13.82 10.46
N LYS A 173 7.06 14.10 10.85
CA LYS A 173 6.58 13.89 12.23
C LYS A 173 6.52 12.41 12.60
N ILE A 174 6.07 11.58 11.68
CA ILE A 174 5.96 10.12 11.87
C ILE A 174 7.35 9.49 11.88
N GLU A 175 8.23 9.91 10.99
CA GLU A 175 9.62 9.46 10.94
C GLU A 175 10.37 9.77 12.23
N ALA A 176 10.22 10.98 12.78
CA ALA A 176 10.79 11.35 14.07
C ALA A 176 10.31 10.42 15.20
N PHE A 177 9.03 10.05 15.20
CA PHE A 177 8.47 9.08 16.15
C PHE A 177 9.04 7.67 15.98
N TYR A 178 9.25 7.20 14.75
CA TYR A 178 9.89 5.90 14.52
C TYR A 178 11.35 5.90 14.98
N ARG A 179 12.09 6.98 14.70
CA ARG A 179 13.51 7.11 15.08
C ARG A 179 13.71 7.22 16.59
N SER A 180 12.73 7.73 17.34
CA SER A 180 12.82 7.79 18.81
C SER A 180 12.49 6.47 19.52
N ARG A 181 12.16 5.41 18.76
CA ARG A 181 11.75 4.09 19.28
C ARG A 181 12.80 3.00 19.00
N ILE A 182 13.92 3.37 18.38
CA ILE A 182 15.08 2.53 18.07
C ILE A 182 16.24 3.08 18.90
#